data_AF-A0A3Q0JG97-F1
#
_entry.id   AF-A0A3Q0JG97-F1
#
_cell.length_a   1.000
_cell.length_b   1.000
_cell.length_c   1.000
_cell.angle_alpha   90.00
_cell.angle_beta   90.00
_cell.angle_gamma   90.00
#
_symmetry.space_group_name_H-M   'P 1'
#
loop_
_entity.id
_entity.type
_entity.pdbx_description
1 polymer ?
#
loop_
_entity_poly.entity_id
_entity_poly.type
_entity_poly.pdbx_seq_one_letter_code
_entity_poly.pdbx_strand_id
1 'polypeptide(L)'
;MTTGRSILFAPRLSEDYVVWMGQLPTLDEYKEKYQVDEVYFSDEIVQVLQSKSPSVLLTLAGVNTDSDLHAIEATFKGIEKFKVDNQILFPVIAEW
;
A
#
# COMPACT_ATOMS: atom_id res chain seq x y z
N MET A 1 3.30 18.61 -11.19
CA MET A 1 3.75 17.40 -11.90
C MET A 1 3.38 16.20 -11.05
N THR A 2 2.56 15.30 -11.56
CA THR A 2 2.31 13.98 -10.95
C THR A 2 3.35 13.01 -11.50
N THR A 3 4.03 12.25 -10.63
CA THR A 3 5.09 11.32 -11.09
C THR A 3 4.55 9.94 -11.44
N GLY A 4 3.32 9.59 -11.03
CA GLY A 4 2.73 8.27 -11.26
C GLY A 4 3.53 7.09 -10.69
N ARG A 5 4.43 7.35 -9.74
CA ARG A 5 5.35 6.34 -9.20
C ARG A 5 4.63 5.42 -8.24
N SER A 6 4.88 4.12 -8.38
CA SER A 6 4.24 3.03 -7.66
C SER A 6 5.24 2.37 -6.69
N ILE A 7 4.77 2.08 -5.48
CA ILE A 7 5.55 1.42 -4.44
C ILE A 7 4.76 0.23 -3.91
N LEU A 8 5.38 -0.95 -3.87
CA LEU A 8 4.80 -2.16 -3.26
C LEU A 8 5.45 -2.44 -1.90
N PHE A 9 4.63 -2.75 -0.89
CA PHE A 9 5.09 -3.16 0.43
C PHE A 9 4.82 -4.65 0.66
N ALA A 10 5.85 -5.49 0.57
CA ALA A 10 5.76 -6.94 0.71
C ALA A 10 5.92 -7.38 2.18
N PRO A 11 5.30 -8.49 2.63
CA PRO A 11 5.50 -8.98 3.99
C PRO A 11 6.93 -9.49 4.18
N ARG A 12 7.52 -9.21 5.35
CA ARG A 12 8.75 -9.87 5.79
C ARG A 12 8.39 -11.19 6.46
N LEU A 13 8.67 -12.30 5.79
CA LEU A 13 8.35 -13.65 6.26
C LEU A 13 9.58 -14.30 6.92
N SER A 14 9.36 -15.09 7.97
CA SER A 14 10.43 -15.80 8.67
C SER A 14 10.96 -16.99 7.86
N GLU A 15 12.15 -17.47 8.19
CA GLU A 15 12.76 -18.63 7.52
C GLU A 15 11.92 -19.91 7.65
N ASP A 16 11.19 -20.07 8.77
CA ASP A 16 10.27 -21.21 8.95
C ASP A 16 9.18 -21.25 7.88
N TYR A 17 8.82 -20.10 7.30
CA TYR A 17 7.85 -20.01 6.22
C TYR A 17 8.36 -20.67 4.93
N VAL A 18 9.69 -20.68 4.71
CA VAL A 18 10.33 -21.29 3.54
C VAL A 18 10.08 -22.80 3.52
N VAL A 19 10.07 -23.44 4.69
CA VAL A 19 9.85 -24.89 4.84
C VAL A 19 8.48 -25.30 4.30
N TRP A 20 7.46 -24.46 4.49
CA TRP A 20 6.07 -24.76 4.12
C TRP A 20 5.68 -24.23 2.75
N MET A 21 6.19 -23.05 2.39
CA MET A 21 5.71 -22.26 1.24
C MET A 21 6.71 -22.20 0.09
N GLY A 22 7.90 -22.77 0.26
CA GLY A 22 8.99 -22.71 -0.71
C GLY A 22 9.78 -21.41 -0.62
N GLN A 23 10.62 -21.17 -1.63
CA GLN A 23 11.51 -20.00 -1.67
C GLN A 23 10.70 -18.70 -1.63
N LEU A 24 11.05 -17.83 -0.67
CA LEU A 24 10.48 -16.50 -0.57
C LEU A 24 11.02 -15.61 -1.69
N PRO A 25 10.16 -14.87 -2.42
CA PRO A 25 10.63 -13.92 -3.42
C PRO A 25 11.43 -12.79 -2.79
N THR A 26 12.52 -12.42 -3.43
CA THR A 26 13.29 -11.21 -3.16
C THR A 26 12.50 -9.95 -3.55
N LEU A 27 12.88 -8.79 -3.01
CA LEU A 27 12.25 -7.51 -3.37
C LEU A 27 12.38 -7.19 -4.88
N ASP A 28 13.48 -7.60 -5.52
CA ASP A 28 13.69 -7.43 -6.95
C ASP A 28 12.75 -8.34 -7.77
N GLU A 29 12.53 -9.59 -7.34
CA GLU A 29 11.56 -10.48 -7.97
C GLU A 29 10.13 -9.94 -7.83
N TYR A 30 9.78 -9.35 -6.67
CA TYR A 30 8.51 -8.61 -6.52
C TYR A 30 8.42 -7.44 -7.50
N LYS A 31 9.49 -6.66 -7.63
CA LYS A 31 9.55 -5.48 -8.50
C LYS A 31 9.35 -5.86 -9.96
N GLU A 32 10.08 -6.86 -10.44
CA GLU A 32 9.98 -7.38 -11.81
C GLU A 32 8.61 -7.98 -12.07
N LYS A 33 8.09 -8.78 -11.15
CA LYS A 33 6.78 -9.43 -11.29
C LYS A 33 5.63 -8.43 -11.43
N TYR A 34 5.63 -7.38 -10.62
CA TYR A 34 4.54 -6.41 -10.55
C TYR A 34 4.78 -5.14 -11.38
N GLN A 35 5.95 -4.99 -11.99
CA GLN A 35 6.32 -3.84 -12.84
C GLN A 35 6.14 -2.50 -12.11
N VAL A 36 6.54 -2.45 -10.85
CA VAL A 36 6.47 -1.24 -9.99
C VAL A 36 7.83 -0.54 -9.90
N ASP A 37 7.83 0.72 -9.48
CA ASP A 37 9.06 1.52 -9.41
C ASP A 37 9.94 1.17 -8.20
N GLU A 38 9.31 0.89 -7.06
CA GLU A 38 10.00 0.61 -5.79
C GLU A 38 9.30 -0.52 -5.01
N VAL A 39 10.06 -1.30 -4.25
CA VAL A 39 9.53 -2.35 -3.37
C VAL A 39 10.27 -2.31 -2.03
N TYR A 40 9.52 -2.40 -0.93
CA TYR A 40 10.03 -2.42 0.44
C TYR A 40 9.28 -3.48 1.26
N PHE A 41 9.74 -3.75 2.48
CA PHE A 41 8.97 -4.57 3.40
C PHE A 41 7.88 -3.76 4.10
N SER A 42 6.77 -4.42 4.46
CA SER A 42 5.61 -3.77 5.07
C SER A 42 5.90 -3.17 6.45
N ASP A 43 6.87 -3.72 7.19
CA ASP A 43 7.35 -3.13 8.45
C ASP A 43 8.07 -1.78 8.27
N GLU A 44 8.48 -1.45 7.04
CA GLU A 44 9.22 -0.24 6.69
C GLU A 44 8.30 0.90 6.19
N ILE A 45 6.99 0.67 6.11
CA ILE A 45 6.02 1.58 5.46
C ILE A 45 6.08 3.02 6.00
N VAL A 46 6.17 3.19 7.32
CA VAL A 46 6.23 4.52 7.94
C VAL A 46 7.50 5.25 7.54
N GLN A 47 8.65 4.58 7.62
CA GLN A 47 9.95 5.16 7.29
C GLN A 47 10.01 5.58 5.83
N VAL A 48 9.57 4.69 4.93
CA VAL A 48 9.57 4.96 3.49
C VAL A 48 8.65 6.13 3.18
N LEU A 49 7.41 6.13 3.66
CA LEU A 49 6.47 7.22 3.41
C LEU A 49 6.98 8.55 3.97
N GLN A 50 7.57 8.58 5.17
CA GLN A 50 8.17 9.80 5.72
C GLN A 50 9.30 10.33 4.83
N SER A 51 10.15 9.46 4.28
CA SER A 51 11.23 9.87 3.36
C SER A 51 10.71 10.52 2.07
N LYS A 52 9.48 10.18 1.64
CA LYS A 52 8.82 10.80 0.48
C LYS A 52 8.16 12.14 0.81
N SER A 53 8.04 12.49 2.11
CA SER A 53 7.45 13.75 2.58
C SER A 53 6.07 14.07 1.95
N PRO A 54 5.09 13.16 2.01
CA PRO A 54 3.77 13.39 1.42
C PRO A 54 3.03 14.51 2.15
N SER A 55 2.30 15.34 1.41
CA SER A 55 1.41 16.36 1.99
C SER A 55 0.14 15.77 2.60
N VAL A 56 -0.36 14.68 2.03
CA VAL A 56 -1.55 13.95 2.45
C VAL A 56 -1.47 12.50 1.96
N LEU A 57 -1.98 11.56 2.74
CA LEU A 57 -2.25 10.19 2.31
C LEU A 57 -3.72 10.09 1.93
N LEU A 58 -4.01 9.74 0.68
CA LEU A 58 -5.36 9.47 0.21
C LEU A 58 -5.68 8.00 0.47
N THR A 59 -6.70 7.72 1.29
CA THR A 59 -7.11 6.36 1.66
C THR A 59 -8.51 6.05 1.10
N LEU A 60 -8.77 4.77 0.85
CA LEU A 60 -10.01 4.34 0.22
C LEU A 60 -11.11 4.13 1.28
N ALA A 61 -12.11 4.99 1.30
CA ALA A 61 -13.31 4.80 2.10
C ALA A 61 -14.56 5.26 1.33
N GLY A 62 -15.58 4.41 1.28
CA GLY A 62 -16.83 4.71 0.59
C GLY A 62 -17.74 3.48 0.49
N VAL A 63 -18.97 3.68 0.04
CA VAL A 63 -20.01 2.64 -0.01
C VAL A 63 -20.14 2.11 -1.44
N ASN A 64 -20.05 0.79 -1.59
CA ASN A 64 -20.39 0.12 -2.83
C ASN A 64 -21.92 0.11 -3.00
N THR A 65 -22.43 0.68 -4.09
CA THR A 65 -23.87 0.88 -4.32
C THR A 65 -24.66 -0.39 -4.59
N ASP A 66 -23.99 -1.49 -4.98
CA ASP A 66 -24.66 -2.77 -5.27
C ASP A 66 -24.85 -3.61 -4.01
N SER A 67 -23.93 -3.51 -3.05
CA SER A 67 -23.87 -4.36 -1.85
C SER A 67 -24.12 -3.62 -0.53
N ASP A 68 -24.16 -2.28 -0.56
CA ASP A 68 -24.19 -1.40 0.62
C ASP A 68 -22.98 -1.59 1.58
N LEU A 69 -21.96 -2.33 1.16
CA LEU A 69 -20.75 -2.55 1.97
C LEU A 69 -19.79 -1.37 1.85
N HIS A 70 -19.12 -1.07 2.97
CA HIS A 70 -18.09 -0.04 3.03
C HIS A 70 -16.71 -0.63 2.67
N ALA A 71 -15.98 0.06 1.81
CA ALA A 71 -14.57 -0.22 1.58
C ALA A 71 -13.78 -0.05 2.88
N ILE A 72 -12.91 -1.02 3.19
CA ILE A 72 -12.09 -0.99 4.40
C ILE A 72 -10.91 -0.05 4.17
N GLU A 73 -10.88 1.04 4.94
CA GLU A 73 -9.80 2.02 4.88
C GLU A 73 -8.46 1.40 5.29
N ALA A 74 -7.40 1.73 4.54
CA ALA A 74 -6.05 1.29 4.86
C ALA A 74 -5.58 1.91 6.18
N THR A 75 -5.11 1.06 7.10
CA THR A 75 -4.49 1.48 8.36
C THR A 75 -3.16 0.77 8.57
N PHE A 76 -2.22 1.42 9.25
CA PHE A 76 -0.96 0.82 9.68
C PHE A 76 -0.45 1.51 10.94
N LYS A 77 0.35 0.80 11.74
CA LYS A 77 0.95 1.36 12.95
C LYS A 77 1.83 2.57 12.58
N GLY A 78 1.52 3.76 13.09
CA GLY A 78 2.25 4.99 12.77
C GLY A 78 1.56 5.88 11.73
N ILE A 79 0.39 5.49 11.21
CA ILE A 79 -0.38 6.30 10.25
C ILE A 79 -0.82 7.65 10.83
N GLU A 80 -0.98 7.74 12.16
CA GLU A 80 -1.35 8.96 12.87
C GLU A 80 -0.31 10.09 12.75
N LYS A 81 0.90 9.78 12.27
CA LYS A 81 1.95 10.76 11.97
C LYS A 81 1.74 11.50 10.64
N PHE A 82 0.76 11.08 9.85
CA PHE A 82 0.46 11.64 8.53
C PHE A 82 -0.87 12.36 8.54
N LYS A 83 -1.00 13.35 7.65
CA LYS A 83 -2.31 13.88 7.29
C LYS A 83 -3.01 12.86 6.39
N VAL A 84 -4.19 12.39 6.77
CA VAL A 84 -4.97 11.40 6.02
C VAL A 84 -6.26 12.05 5.52
N ASP A 85 -6.65 11.74 4.29
CA ASP A 85 -7.93 12.10 3.69
C ASP A 85 -8.56 10.85 3.07
N ASN A 86 -9.74 10.49 3.56
CA ASN A 86 -10.48 9.31 3.12
C ASN A 86 -11.73 9.64 2.31
N GLN A 87 -11.92 10.90 1.92
CA GLN A 87 -13.11 11.38 1.19
C GLN A 87 -12.86 11.53 -0.30
N ILE A 88 -11.63 11.90 -0.69
CA ILE A 88 -11.30 12.22 -2.09
C ILE A 88 -11.17 10.96 -2.95
N LEU A 89 -10.56 9.89 -2.45
CA LEU A 89 -10.11 8.78 -3.30
C LEU A 89 -11.24 7.94 -3.89
N PHE A 90 -12.24 7.57 -3.07
CA PHE A 90 -13.29 6.64 -3.48
C PHE A 90 -14.08 7.08 -4.71
N PRO A 91 -14.64 8.32 -4.78
CA PRO A 91 -15.35 8.75 -5.98
C PRO A 91 -14.43 8.78 -7.21
N VAL A 92 -13.18 9.24 -7.06
CA VAL A 92 -12.24 9.37 -8.19
C VAL A 92 -11.81 8.03 -8.77
N ILE A 93 -11.57 7.00 -7.93
CA ILE A 93 -11.13 5.68 -8.41
C ILE A 93 -12.30 4.79 -8.85
N ALA A 94 -13.51 5.07 -8.37
CA ALA A 94 -14.72 4.37 -8.78
C ALA A 94 -15.38 5.00 -10.03
N GLU A 95 -15.00 6.21 -10.41
CA GLU A 95 -15.39 6.87 -11.65
C GLU A 95 -14.78 6.18 -12.88
N TRP A 96 -15.62 5.94 -13.89
CA TRP A 96 -15.26 5.48 -15.24
C TRP A 96 -15.56 6.57 -16.26
#